data_AF-A0A2P2FKA5-F1
#
_entry.id   AF-A0A2P2FKA5-F1
#
_cell.length_a   1.000
_cell.length_b   1.000
_cell.length_c   1.000
_cell.angle_alpha   90.00
_cell.angle_beta   90.00
_cell.angle_gamma   90.00
#
_symmetry.space_group_name_H-M   'P 1'
#
loop_
_entity.id
_entity.type
_entity.pdbx_description
1 polymer ?
#
loop_
_entity_poly.entity_id
_entity_poly.type
_entity_poly.pdbx_seq_one_letter_code
_entity_poly.pdbx_strand_id
1 'polypeptide(L)'
;MTREGRLAGQTPTFTALGGKRVDRWAGVELALREDAAGTGPHFADPDVPCLQLYWLQTWLDDGTAVEIGTYQDDDGFGLHGHSSDKAYDDGRWNGIYRWRSFPELPTGWIDRVTVFPERHFLAEVHFRIGARPLALVAGELEETHEGGLIFQRLDESVLAFTDLVAFERVPWNTARQVHPAAF
;
A
#
# COMPACT_ATOMS: atom_id res chain seq x y z
N MET A 1 2.67 -9.21 -21.67
CA MET A 1 2.03 -9.92 -20.54
C MET A 1 0.57 -9.50 -20.53
N THR A 2 -0.38 -10.44 -20.46
CA THR A 2 -1.82 -10.13 -20.46
C THR A 2 -2.26 -9.58 -19.10
N ARG A 3 -3.39 -8.87 -19.03
CA ARG A 3 -3.98 -8.33 -17.78
C ARG A 3 -4.17 -9.42 -16.72
N GLU A 4 -4.76 -10.55 -17.12
CA GLU A 4 -4.90 -11.75 -16.27
C GLU A 4 -3.55 -12.33 -15.82
N GLY A 5 -2.53 -12.28 -16.68
CA GLY A 5 -1.18 -12.73 -16.34
C GLY A 5 -0.50 -11.88 -15.27
N ARG A 6 -0.84 -10.59 -15.15
CA ARG A 6 -0.32 -9.72 -14.08
C ARG A 6 -0.94 -10.09 -12.73
N LEU A 7 -2.27 -10.15 -12.63
CA LEU A 7 -2.95 -10.56 -11.39
C LEU A 7 -2.49 -11.95 -10.92
N ALA A 8 -2.41 -12.90 -11.85
CA ALA A 8 -1.93 -14.26 -11.58
C ALA A 8 -0.47 -14.30 -11.09
N GLY A 9 0.36 -13.33 -11.45
CA GLY A 9 1.73 -13.19 -10.95
C GLY A 9 1.84 -12.48 -9.60
N GLN A 10 0.96 -11.52 -9.31
CA GLN A 10 1.01 -10.76 -8.05
C GLN A 10 0.48 -11.53 -6.86
N THR A 11 -0.61 -12.28 -7.05
CA THR A 11 -1.26 -13.03 -5.97
C THR A 11 -0.29 -14.02 -5.30
N PRO A 12 0.48 -14.86 -6.02
CA PRO A 12 1.48 -15.75 -5.42
C PRO A 12 2.59 -15.00 -4.68
N THR A 13 2.99 -13.82 -5.17
CA THR A 13 4.05 -13.04 -4.54
C THR A 13 3.68 -12.61 -3.13
N PHE A 14 2.45 -12.11 -2.96
CA PHE A 14 1.97 -11.73 -1.63
C PHE A 14 1.65 -12.94 -0.75
N THR A 15 1.05 -14.00 -1.28
CA THR A 15 0.74 -15.19 -0.47
C THR A 15 2.00 -15.92 0.00
N ALA A 16 3.10 -15.85 -0.75
CA ALA A 16 4.41 -16.38 -0.35
C ALA A 16 5.03 -15.69 0.88
N LEU A 17 4.53 -14.51 1.27
CA LEU A 17 4.90 -13.85 2.52
C LEU A 17 4.29 -14.55 3.76
N GLY A 18 3.27 -15.40 3.57
CA GLY A 18 2.69 -16.18 4.66
C GLY A 18 3.74 -17.07 5.34
N GLY A 19 3.83 -17.00 6.66
CA GLY A 19 4.81 -17.73 7.46
C GLY A 19 6.21 -17.11 7.44
N LYS A 20 6.43 -15.96 6.81
CA LYS A 20 7.67 -15.17 6.94
C LYS A 20 7.59 -14.25 8.16
N ARG A 21 8.75 -13.85 8.69
CA ARG A 21 8.84 -12.86 9.75
C ARG A 21 9.31 -11.52 9.18
N VAL A 22 8.53 -10.48 9.43
CA VAL A 22 8.87 -9.10 9.12
C VAL A 22 9.69 -8.50 10.25
N ASP A 23 10.85 -7.95 9.91
CA ASP A 23 11.72 -7.25 10.85
C ASP A 23 11.53 -5.74 10.83
N ARG A 24 11.33 -5.14 9.65
CA ARG A 24 11.11 -3.69 9.53
C ARG A 24 10.41 -3.30 8.23
N TRP A 25 9.91 -2.06 8.23
CA TRP A 25 9.31 -1.38 7.10
C TRP A 25 10.00 -0.04 6.86
N ALA A 26 10.24 0.28 5.60
CA ALA A 26 10.67 1.60 5.15
C ALA A 26 10.24 1.79 3.70
N GLY A 27 10.27 3.02 3.21
CA GLY A 27 9.77 3.30 1.88
C GLY A 27 9.64 4.78 1.62
N VAL A 28 8.99 5.08 0.51
CA VAL A 28 8.72 6.44 0.04
C VAL A 28 7.31 6.83 0.44
N GLU A 29 7.21 7.69 1.44
CA GLU A 29 5.96 8.34 1.82
C GLU A 29 5.67 9.48 0.84
N LEU A 30 4.41 9.57 0.42
CA LEU A 30 3.89 10.63 -0.41
C LEU A 30 3.03 11.56 0.46
N ALA A 31 3.20 12.87 0.28
CA ALA A 31 2.45 13.87 1.01
C ALA A 31 0.94 13.74 0.74
N LEU A 32 0.14 14.05 1.74
CA LEU A 32 -1.31 14.12 1.63
C LEU A 32 -1.76 15.42 0.95
N ARG A 33 -0.96 16.49 1.07
CA ARG A 33 -1.22 17.79 0.45
C ARG A 33 0.06 18.42 -0.08
N GLU A 34 -0.05 19.01 -1.26
CA GLU A 34 0.99 19.85 -1.81
C GLU A 34 0.88 21.25 -1.19
N ASP A 35 2.01 21.83 -0.81
CA ASP A 35 2.07 23.04 -0.01
C ASP A 35 1.48 24.29 -0.69
N ALA A 36 0.19 24.55 -0.49
CA ALA A 36 -0.46 25.74 -1.02
C ALA A 36 -0.03 27.06 -0.33
N ALA A 37 0.61 26.99 0.84
CA ALA A 37 0.87 28.15 1.71
C ALA A 37 2.36 28.50 1.91
N GLY A 38 3.30 27.70 1.37
CA GLY A 38 4.75 27.92 1.50
C GLY A 38 5.40 27.29 2.74
N THR A 39 4.71 26.40 3.47
CA THR A 39 5.18 25.73 4.70
C THR A 39 5.77 24.33 4.49
N GLY A 40 5.82 23.86 3.24
CA GLY A 40 6.22 22.52 2.85
C GLY A 40 5.06 21.50 2.85
N PRO A 41 5.27 20.32 2.22
CA PRO A 41 4.25 19.31 2.05
C PRO A 41 3.78 18.71 3.38
N HIS A 42 2.50 18.36 3.46
CA HIS A 42 1.90 17.77 4.66
C HIS A 42 1.77 16.27 4.51
N PHE A 43 2.46 15.50 5.35
CA PHE A 43 2.49 14.03 5.28
C PHE A 43 1.53 13.34 6.27
N ALA A 44 0.91 14.09 7.17
CA ALA A 44 0.04 13.53 8.18
C ALA A 44 -1.18 14.44 8.39
N ASP A 45 -2.31 13.82 8.66
CA ASP A 45 -3.57 14.45 8.99
C ASP A 45 -4.26 13.56 10.05
N PRO A 46 -4.67 14.10 11.22
CA PRO A 46 -5.34 13.32 12.26
C PRO A 46 -6.59 12.59 11.79
N ASP A 47 -7.26 13.08 10.74
CA ASP A 47 -8.48 12.50 10.20
C ASP A 47 -8.22 11.43 9.11
N VAL A 48 -6.96 11.21 8.74
CA VAL A 48 -6.55 10.20 7.75
C VAL A 48 -6.05 8.93 8.45
N PRO A 49 -6.75 7.79 8.35
CA PRO A 49 -6.44 6.58 9.11
C PRO A 49 -5.41 5.65 8.43
N CYS A 50 -4.61 6.18 7.50
CA CYS A 50 -3.59 5.41 6.79
C CYS A 50 -2.34 6.24 6.49
N LEU A 51 -1.29 5.53 6.08
CA LEU A 51 -0.15 6.13 5.39
C LEU A 51 -0.42 6.13 3.87
N GLN A 52 -0.02 7.21 3.19
CA GLN A 52 0.04 7.28 1.74
C GLN A 52 1.49 7.06 1.28
N LEU A 53 1.72 6.00 0.53
CA LEU A 53 3.05 5.55 0.15
C LEU A 53 3.14 5.45 -1.36
N TYR A 54 4.16 6.04 -1.96
CA TYR A 54 4.50 5.74 -3.35
C TYR A 54 5.13 4.34 -3.46
N TRP A 55 5.88 3.95 -2.42
CA TRP A 55 6.60 2.69 -2.37
C TRP A 55 6.75 2.22 -0.92
N LEU A 56 6.56 0.93 -0.66
CA LEU A 56 6.85 0.27 0.61
C LEU A 56 7.85 -0.87 0.42
N GLN A 57 8.82 -1.00 1.32
CA GLN A 57 9.75 -2.11 1.37
C GLN A 57 9.66 -2.78 2.74
N THR A 58 9.57 -4.10 2.73
CA THR A 58 9.61 -4.94 3.92
C THR A 58 10.89 -5.75 3.93
N TRP A 59 11.56 -5.79 5.08
CA TRP A 59 12.71 -6.67 5.30
C TRP A 59 12.27 -7.84 6.15
N LEU A 60 12.62 -9.03 5.69
CA LEU A 60 12.37 -10.28 6.38
C LEU A 60 13.59 -10.67 7.22
N ASP A 61 13.37 -11.55 8.20
CA ASP A 61 14.43 -12.06 9.09
C ASP A 61 15.50 -12.91 8.39
N ASP A 62 15.18 -13.45 7.22
CA ASP A 62 16.13 -14.14 6.33
C ASP A 62 16.98 -13.18 5.49
N GLY A 63 16.83 -11.86 5.68
CA GLY A 63 17.56 -10.82 4.97
C GLY A 63 16.96 -10.43 3.62
N THR A 64 15.93 -11.15 3.15
CA THR A 64 15.21 -10.81 1.91
C THR A 64 14.47 -9.48 2.07
N ALA A 65 14.51 -8.64 1.03
CA ALA A 65 13.61 -7.50 0.94
C ALA A 65 12.51 -7.77 -0.09
N VAL A 66 11.28 -7.37 0.24
CA VAL A 66 10.17 -7.36 -0.71
C VAL A 66 9.70 -5.92 -0.88
N GLU A 67 9.74 -5.48 -2.12
CA GLU A 67 9.30 -4.18 -2.57
C GLU A 67 7.83 -4.29 -2.96
N ILE A 68 7.05 -3.30 -2.53
CA ILE A 68 5.59 -3.22 -2.69
C ILE A 68 5.28 -1.84 -3.23
N GLY A 69 4.63 -1.80 -4.37
CA GLY A 69 4.18 -0.57 -5.01
C GLY A 69 2.88 -0.81 -5.75
N THR A 70 2.61 0.05 -6.73
CA THR A 70 1.53 -0.16 -7.69
C THR A 70 2.09 -0.39 -9.09
N TYR A 71 1.28 -0.98 -9.96
CA TYR A 71 1.53 -1.04 -11.39
C TYR A 71 0.31 -0.47 -12.12
N GLN A 72 0.57 0.21 -13.24
CA GLN A 72 -0.47 0.76 -14.11
C GLN A 72 -0.80 -0.18 -15.28
N ASP A 73 -2.07 -0.24 -15.66
CA ASP A 73 -2.48 -0.52 -17.03
C ASP A 73 -3.54 0.49 -17.52
N ASP A 74 -4.16 0.23 -18.68
CA ASP A 74 -5.10 1.19 -19.28
C ASP A 74 -6.37 1.44 -18.44
N ASP A 75 -6.70 0.55 -17.49
CA ASP A 75 -7.95 0.59 -16.73
C ASP A 75 -7.75 1.07 -15.28
N GLY A 76 -6.50 1.24 -14.81
CA GLY A 76 -6.17 1.70 -13.45
C GLY A 76 -4.89 1.10 -12.88
N PHE A 77 -4.80 1.07 -11.55
CA PHE A 77 -3.64 0.60 -10.81
C PHE A 77 -3.96 -0.61 -9.91
N GLY A 78 -2.99 -1.50 -9.78
CA GLY A 78 -3.04 -2.64 -8.85
C GLY A 78 -1.76 -2.76 -8.04
N LEU A 79 -1.83 -3.44 -6.90
CA LEU A 79 -0.66 -3.73 -6.06
C LEU A 79 0.32 -4.64 -6.80
N HIS A 80 1.59 -4.26 -6.73
CA HIS A 80 2.72 -5.03 -7.21
C HIS A 80 3.60 -5.42 -6.02
N GLY A 81 4.04 -6.67 -5.98
CA GLY A 81 5.12 -7.12 -5.11
C GLY A 81 6.26 -7.69 -5.95
N HIS A 82 7.50 -7.42 -5.57
CA HIS A 82 8.66 -8.11 -6.11
C HIS A 82 9.76 -8.27 -5.05
N SER A 83 10.36 -9.45 -5.02
CA SER A 83 11.54 -9.70 -4.18
C SER A 83 12.76 -9.02 -4.78
N SER A 84 13.55 -8.38 -3.93
CA SER A 84 14.77 -7.69 -4.29
C SER A 84 15.86 -8.07 -3.31
N ASP A 85 17.05 -8.37 -3.84
CA ASP A 85 18.25 -8.62 -3.02
C ASP A 85 18.88 -7.30 -2.54
N LYS A 86 18.31 -6.14 -2.91
CA LYS A 86 18.85 -4.82 -2.60
C LYS A 86 17.83 -3.99 -1.83
N ALA A 87 18.26 -3.47 -0.69
CA ALA A 87 17.58 -2.35 -0.05
C ALA A 87 17.63 -1.15 -0.99
N TYR A 88 16.48 -0.56 -1.30
CA TYR A 88 16.45 0.76 -1.90
C TYR A 88 16.66 1.75 -0.76
N ASP A 89 17.63 2.64 -0.88
CA ASP A 89 17.83 3.76 0.04
C ASP A 89 18.45 4.85 -0.83
N ASP A 90 17.63 5.80 -1.25
CA ASP A 90 18.16 6.95 -1.94
C ASP A 90 17.67 8.24 -1.29
N GLY A 91 18.63 9.05 -0.82
CA GLY A 91 18.39 10.42 -0.39
C GLY A 91 18.03 11.36 -1.56
N ARG A 92 17.36 10.84 -2.60
CA ARG A 92 16.98 11.56 -3.82
C ARG A 92 15.53 12.03 -3.80
N TRP A 93 14.68 11.46 -2.93
CA TRP A 93 13.30 11.91 -2.76
C TRP A 93 13.26 13.33 -2.20
N ASN A 94 12.51 14.20 -2.88
CA ASN A 94 12.29 15.58 -2.52
C ASN A 94 10.87 16.01 -2.93
N GLY A 95 10.50 17.24 -2.58
CA GLY A 95 9.14 17.75 -2.80
C GLY A 95 8.13 16.97 -1.96
N ILE A 96 7.07 16.49 -2.59
CA ILE A 96 5.99 15.72 -1.93
C ILE A 96 6.39 14.29 -1.56
N TYR A 97 7.61 13.85 -1.85
CA TYR A 97 8.10 12.51 -1.52
C TYR A 97 9.19 12.56 -0.45
N ARG A 98 9.17 11.59 0.48
CA ARG A 98 10.29 11.39 1.41
C ARG A 98 10.50 9.92 1.75
N TRP A 99 11.77 9.52 1.86
CA TRP A 99 12.12 8.22 2.39
C TRP A 99 12.10 8.21 3.92
N ARG A 100 11.50 7.20 4.55
CA ARG A 100 11.56 6.99 6.00
C ARG A 100 11.31 5.54 6.40
N SER A 101 11.61 5.22 7.66
CA SER A 101 11.13 3.99 8.30
C SER A 101 9.72 4.17 8.85
N PHE A 102 8.96 3.07 8.92
CA PHE A 102 7.57 3.05 9.42
C PHE A 102 7.43 2.12 10.64
N PRO A 103 7.98 2.49 11.81
CA PRO A 103 7.85 1.70 13.04
C PRO A 103 6.39 1.51 13.52
N GLU A 104 5.48 2.36 13.05
CA GLU A 104 4.04 2.25 13.27
C GLU A 104 3.43 1.01 12.59
N LEU A 105 4.03 0.49 11.52
CA LEU A 105 3.57 -0.73 10.84
C LEU A 105 3.96 -1.99 11.63
N PRO A 106 3.13 -3.05 11.63
CA PRO A 106 3.37 -4.21 12.47
C PRO A 106 4.53 -5.08 11.98
N THR A 107 5.37 -5.55 12.91
CA THR A 107 6.49 -6.48 12.67
C THR A 107 6.23 -7.82 13.37
N GLY A 108 6.90 -8.88 12.94
CA GLY A 108 6.73 -10.25 13.46
C GLY A 108 6.29 -11.25 12.39
N TRP A 109 5.81 -12.41 12.82
CA TRP A 109 5.35 -13.47 11.92
C TRP A 109 4.07 -13.09 11.20
N ILE A 110 4.06 -13.26 9.87
CA ILE A 110 2.87 -13.13 9.04
C ILE A 110 2.09 -14.44 9.16
N ASP A 111 1.10 -14.45 10.05
CA ASP A 111 0.28 -15.64 10.33
C ASP A 111 -0.79 -15.88 9.26
N ARG A 112 -1.19 -14.82 8.53
CA ARG A 112 -2.19 -14.91 7.46
C ARG A 112 -1.97 -13.81 6.44
N VAL A 113 -2.15 -14.17 5.18
CA VAL A 113 -2.27 -13.25 4.04
C VAL A 113 -3.62 -13.51 3.38
N THR A 114 -4.41 -12.46 3.19
CA THR A 114 -5.64 -12.51 2.40
C THR A 114 -5.51 -11.49 1.28
N VAL A 115 -5.80 -11.91 0.06
CA VAL A 115 -5.69 -11.08 -1.15
C VAL A 115 -7.09 -10.81 -1.69
N PHE A 116 -7.33 -9.58 -2.13
CA PHE A 116 -8.62 -9.16 -2.66
C PHE A 116 -8.43 -8.60 -4.08
N PRO A 117 -8.66 -9.43 -5.11
CA PRO A 117 -8.65 -8.95 -6.47
C PRO A 117 -9.89 -8.08 -6.73
N GLU A 118 -9.73 -7.08 -7.58
CA GLU A 118 -10.82 -6.26 -8.12
C GLU A 118 -10.60 -6.12 -9.63
N ARG A 119 -11.58 -6.52 -10.44
CA ARG A 119 -11.42 -6.68 -11.89
C ARG A 119 -10.23 -7.59 -12.23
N HIS A 120 -9.18 -7.03 -12.84
CA HIS A 120 -7.93 -7.70 -13.21
C HIS A 120 -6.72 -7.16 -12.43
N PHE A 121 -6.98 -6.45 -11.33
CA PHE A 121 -5.97 -5.92 -10.42
C PHE A 121 -5.97 -6.67 -9.09
N LEU A 122 -4.80 -6.73 -8.47
CA LEU A 122 -4.73 -7.03 -7.05
C LEU A 122 -4.99 -5.72 -6.29
N ALA A 123 -6.22 -5.50 -5.85
CA ALA A 123 -6.62 -4.23 -5.26
C ALA A 123 -6.13 -4.09 -3.82
N GLU A 124 -6.15 -5.19 -3.05
CA GLU A 124 -5.84 -5.15 -1.62
C GLU A 124 -5.15 -6.43 -1.16
N VAL A 125 -4.32 -6.28 -0.13
CA VAL A 125 -3.72 -7.39 0.61
C VAL A 125 -3.82 -7.11 2.09
N HIS A 126 -4.42 -8.03 2.84
CA HIS A 126 -4.50 -7.96 4.29
C HIS A 126 -3.54 -8.96 4.90
N PHE A 127 -2.62 -8.47 5.72
CA PHE A 127 -1.75 -9.24 6.57
C PHE A 127 -2.29 -9.29 8.00
N ARG A 128 -2.10 -10.44 8.64
CA ARG A 128 -2.14 -10.56 10.09
C ARG A 128 -0.74 -10.88 10.58
N ILE A 129 -0.13 -9.91 11.25
CA ILE A 129 1.25 -9.99 11.74
C ILE A 129 1.20 -10.11 13.27
N GLY A 130 1.29 -11.34 13.76
CA GLY A 130 0.89 -11.68 15.13
C GLY A 130 -0.56 -11.27 15.42
N ALA A 131 -0.75 -10.39 16.41
CA ALA A 131 -2.06 -9.86 16.80
C ALA A 131 -2.45 -8.57 16.05
N ARG A 132 -1.56 -8.00 15.21
CA ARG A 132 -1.77 -6.69 14.58
C ARG A 132 -2.14 -6.87 13.10
N PRO A 133 -3.22 -6.23 12.64
CA PRO A 133 -3.55 -6.25 11.22
C PRO A 133 -2.76 -5.19 10.44
N LEU A 134 -2.61 -5.43 9.14
CA LEU A 134 -2.15 -4.46 8.16
C LEU A 134 -2.93 -4.69 6.86
N ALA A 135 -3.67 -3.70 6.38
CA ALA A 135 -4.23 -3.70 5.03
C ALA A 135 -3.40 -2.78 4.13
N LEU A 136 -3.00 -3.29 2.97
CA LEU A 136 -2.42 -2.52 1.88
C LEU A 136 -3.44 -2.46 0.76
N VAL A 137 -3.61 -1.30 0.15
CA VAL A 137 -4.62 -1.03 -0.89
C VAL A 137 -3.97 -0.22 -1.99
N ALA A 138 -4.15 -0.61 -3.26
CA ALA A 138 -3.86 0.28 -4.37
C ALA A 138 -4.89 1.42 -4.37
N GLY A 139 -4.44 2.65 -4.19
CA GLY A 139 -5.31 3.81 -3.98
C GLY A 139 -4.55 5.05 -3.57
N GLU A 140 -5.23 6.19 -3.59
CA GLU A 140 -4.64 7.52 -3.34
C GLU A 140 -5.61 8.39 -2.55
N LEU A 141 -5.08 9.28 -1.71
CA LEU A 141 -5.77 10.44 -1.19
C LEU A 141 -5.53 11.60 -2.15
N GLU A 142 -6.58 11.98 -2.86
CA GLU A 142 -6.57 13.12 -3.78
C GLU A 142 -6.98 14.39 -3.02
N GLU A 143 -6.15 15.43 -3.12
CA GLU A 143 -6.48 16.75 -2.61
C GLU A 143 -7.51 17.44 -3.52
N THR A 144 -8.64 17.86 -2.94
CA THR A 144 -9.66 18.59 -3.68
C THR A 144 -9.31 20.07 -3.80
N HIS A 145 -9.93 20.76 -4.76
CA HIS A 145 -9.78 22.22 -4.89
C HIS A 145 -10.22 23.00 -3.64
N GLU A 146 -11.06 22.42 -2.78
CA GLU A 146 -11.50 23.00 -1.51
C GLU A 146 -10.59 22.63 -0.33
N GLY A 147 -9.49 21.90 -0.56
CA GLY A 147 -8.51 21.46 0.46
C GLY A 147 -8.92 20.21 1.24
N GLY A 148 -10.01 19.54 0.83
CA GLY A 148 -10.42 18.25 1.36
C GLY A 148 -9.57 17.11 0.80
N LEU A 149 -9.71 15.91 1.38
CA LEU A 149 -9.07 14.70 0.87
C LEU A 149 -10.14 13.67 0.48
N ILE A 150 -9.96 13.05 -0.68
CA ILE A 150 -10.85 12.00 -1.20
C ILE A 150 -10.07 10.71 -1.34
N PHE A 151 -10.61 9.61 -0.82
CA PHE A 151 -10.03 8.28 -0.97
C PHE A 151 -10.43 7.65 -2.31
N GLN A 152 -9.46 7.50 -3.19
CA GLN A 152 -9.58 6.80 -4.46
C GLN A 152 -9.03 5.36 -4.35
N ARG A 153 -9.72 4.41 -4.98
CA ARG A 153 -9.26 3.02 -5.11
C ARG A 153 -8.66 2.81 -6.49
N LEU A 154 -7.77 1.81 -6.60
CA LEU A 154 -7.09 1.41 -7.83
C LEU A 154 -6.31 2.57 -8.46
N ASP A 155 -5.62 3.33 -7.60
CA ASP A 155 -4.86 4.52 -7.97
C ASP A 155 -3.35 4.35 -7.67
N GLU A 156 -2.56 5.38 -7.99
CA GLU A 156 -1.09 5.35 -8.08
C GLU A 156 -0.36 4.96 -6.79
N SER A 157 -0.97 5.17 -5.63
CA SER A 157 -0.31 4.97 -4.33
C SER A 157 -0.67 3.64 -3.66
N VAL A 158 0.10 3.30 -2.63
CA VAL A 158 -0.20 2.24 -1.67
C VAL A 158 -0.69 2.89 -0.39
N LEU A 159 -1.96 2.64 -0.02
CA LEU A 159 -2.51 3.07 1.25
C LEU A 159 -2.35 1.95 2.28
N ALA A 160 -1.71 2.27 3.41
CA ALA A 160 -1.42 1.31 4.49
C ALA A 160 -2.25 1.61 5.75
N PHE A 161 -3.13 0.69 6.13
CA PHE A 161 -4.01 0.82 7.30
C PHE A 161 -3.63 -0.20 8.38
N THR A 162 -3.41 0.26 9.61
CA THR A 162 -3.18 -0.61 10.78
C THR A 162 -4.42 -0.81 11.65
N ASP A 163 -5.51 -0.11 11.37
CA ASP A 163 -6.83 -0.29 11.98
C ASP A 163 -7.84 -0.67 10.90
N LEU A 164 -8.27 -1.94 10.90
CA LEU A 164 -9.23 -2.43 9.92
C LEU A 164 -10.64 -1.87 10.15
N VAL A 165 -11.00 -1.45 11.37
CA VAL A 165 -12.30 -0.82 11.62
C VAL A 165 -12.32 0.57 10.99
N ALA A 166 -11.21 1.31 11.07
CA ALA A 166 -11.07 2.60 10.40
C ALA A 166 -11.07 2.43 8.87
N PHE A 167 -10.32 1.45 8.35
CA PHE A 167 -10.30 1.09 6.92
C PHE A 167 -11.70 0.82 6.35
N GLU A 168 -12.52 -0.01 7.02
CA GLU A 168 -13.87 -0.35 6.57
C GLU A 168 -14.86 0.83 6.62
N ARG A 169 -14.51 1.92 7.32
CA ARG A 169 -15.31 3.14 7.42
C ARG A 169 -14.87 4.24 6.47
N VAL A 170 -13.77 4.05 5.74
CA VAL A 170 -13.28 5.03 4.76
C VAL A 170 -14.37 5.31 3.72
N PRO A 171 -14.70 6.58 3.46
CA PRO A 171 -15.66 6.95 2.42
C PRO A 171 -14.98 6.89 1.05
N TRP A 172 -14.79 5.69 0.52
CA TRP A 172 -14.22 5.49 -0.81
C TRP A 172 -15.08 6.15 -1.88
N ASN A 173 -14.47 6.99 -2.70
CA ASN A 173 -15.15 7.66 -3.82
C ASN A 173 -15.48 6.67 -4.96
N THR A 174 -14.71 5.58 -5.05
CA THR A 174 -14.99 4.46 -5.94
C THR A 174 -15.44 3.26 -5.12
N ALA A 175 -16.63 2.72 -5.41
CA ALA A 175 -17.16 1.56 -4.70
C ALA A 175 -16.35 0.30 -5.00
N ARG A 176 -16.06 -0.49 -3.96
CA ARG A 176 -15.41 -1.79 -4.08
C ARG A 176 -16.25 -2.73 -4.94
N GLN A 177 -15.71 -3.19 -6.04
CA GLN A 177 -16.38 -4.18 -6.89
C GLN A 177 -16.07 -5.59 -6.39
N VAL A 178 -16.94 -6.11 -5.51
CA VAL A 178 -16.84 -7.49 -5.04
C VAL A 178 -17.28 -8.42 -6.17
N HIS A 179 -16.34 -9.15 -6.78
CA HIS A 179 -16.72 -10.33 -7.55
C HIS A 179 -17.18 -11.41 -6.55
N PRO A 180 -18.38 -12.01 -6.72
CA PRO A 180 -18.72 -13.22 -6.01
C PRO A 180 -17.62 -14.23 -6.31
N ALA A 181 -16.92 -14.72 -5.29
CA ALA A 181 -15.91 -15.74 -5.47
C ALA A 181 -16.55 -16.91 -6.24
N ALA A 182 -16.05 -17.18 -7.44
CA ALA A 182 -16.30 -18.46 -8.09
C ALA A 182 -15.55 -19.50 -7.26
N PHE A 183 -16.30 -20.20 -6.40
CA PHE A 183 -15.85 -21.42 -5.73
C PHE A 183 -15.78 -22.58 -6.72
#